data_AF-A0A699SMZ6-F1
#
_entry.id   AF-A0A699SMZ6-F1
#
_cell.length_a   1.000
_cell.length_b   1.000
_cell.length_c   1.000
_cell.angle_alpha   90.00
_cell.angle_beta   90.00
_cell.angle_gamma   90.00
#
_symmetry.space_group_name_H-M   'P 1'
#
loop_
_entity.id
_entity.type
_entity.pdbx_description
1 polymer ?
#
loop_
_entity_poly.entity_id
_entity_poly.type
_entity_poly.pdbx_seq_one_letter_code
_entity_poly.pdbx_strand_id
1 'polypeptide(L)' 'AMGELNFFFGLQVLQKKDGIFLSQDKHIGDILKKFGFSDVRSSNTPMDKENP' A
#
# COMPACT_ATOMS: atom_id res chain seq x y z
N ALA A 1 8.88 -14.91 -21.65
CA ALA A 1 9.03 -14.89 -20.18
C ALA A 1 7.90 -14.05 -19.60
N MET A 2 7.33 -14.41 -18.43
CA MET A 2 6.36 -13.56 -17.74
C MET A 2 7.09 -12.34 -17.16
N GLY A 3 6.59 -11.15 -17.46
CA GLY A 3 7.15 -9.88 -16.97
C GLY A 3 6.74 -9.54 -15.54
N GLU A 4 7.11 -8.36 -15.10
CA GLU A 4 6.85 -7.87 -13.74
C GLU A 4 5.34 -7.67 -13.47
N LEU A 5 4.84 -8.26 -12.39
CA LEU A 5 3.46 -8.11 -11.93
C LEU A 5 3.32 -6.76 -11.21
N ASN A 6 2.64 -5.82 -11.86
CA ASN A 6 2.43 -4.46 -11.36
C ASN A 6 1.08 -4.27 -10.64
N PHE A 7 0.10 -5.16 -10.88
CA PHE A 7 -1.23 -5.10 -10.27
C PHE A 7 -1.75 -6.50 -9.92
N PHE A 8 -2.41 -6.64 -8.76
CA PHE A 8 -3.02 -7.88 -8.31
C PHE A 8 -4.33 -7.58 -7.55
N PHE A 9 -5.47 -8.13 -7.97
CA PHE A 9 -6.79 -7.82 -7.40
C PHE A 9 -7.09 -6.31 -7.25
N GLY A 10 -6.58 -5.47 -8.15
CA GLY A 10 -6.74 -4.01 -8.07
C GLY A 10 -5.81 -3.31 -7.07
N LEU A 11 -4.93 -4.05 -6.40
CA LEU A 11 -3.81 -3.55 -5.61
C LEU A 11 -2.63 -3.27 -6.53
N GLN A 12 -1.92 -2.16 -6.29
CA GLN A 12 -0.63 -1.94 -6.92
C GLN A 12 0.42 -2.81 -6.23
N VAL A 13 1.23 -3.50 -7.03
CA VAL A 13 2.28 -4.40 -6.58
C VAL A 13 3.62 -3.73 -6.84
N LEU A 14 4.42 -3.55 -5.80
CA LEU A 14 5.81 -3.10 -5.90
C LEU A 14 6.72 -4.22 -5.38
N GLN A 15 7.49 -4.80 -6.30
CA GLN A 15 8.44 -5.86 -5.96
C GLN A 15 9.73 -5.24 -5.43
N LYS A 16 10.15 -5.64 -4.24
CA LYS A 16 11.42 -5.26 -3.64
C LYS A 16 12.28 -6.51 -3.43
N LYS A 17 13.57 -6.33 -3.18
CA LYS A 17 14.50 -7.47 -2.96
C LYS A 17 14.14 -8.29 -1.73
N ASP A 18 13.48 -7.67 -0.75
CA ASP A 18 13.11 -8.20 0.55
C ASP A 18 11.64 -8.63 0.64
N GLY A 19 10.86 -8.51 -0.44
CA GLY A 19 9.47 -8.92 -0.45
C GLY A 19 8.59 -8.14 -1.43
N ILE A 20 7.28 -8.29 -1.27
CA ILE A 20 6.29 -7.65 -2.14
C ILE A 20 5.50 -6.63 -1.32
N PHE A 21 5.41 -5.41 -1.81
CA PHE A 21 4.57 -4.37 -1.23
C PHE A 21 3.26 -4.26 -2.01
N LEU A 22 2.13 -4.32 -1.30
CA LEU A 22 0.80 -4.14 -1.87
C LEU A 22 0.23 -2.80 -1.40
N SER A 23 -0.21 -1.97 -2.33
CA SER A 23 -0.76 -0.64 -2.07
C SER A 23 -2.18 -0.47 -2.62
N GLN A 24 -3.00 0.28 -1.87
CA GLN A 24 -4.30 0.83 -2.29
C GLN A 24 -4.29 2.37 -2.26
N ASP A 25 -3.15 3.03 -2.49
CA ASP A 25 -2.98 4.47 -2.26
C ASP A 25 -4.09 5.31 -2.93
N LYS A 26 -4.54 4.91 -4.12
CA LYS A 26 -5.63 5.56 -4.84
C LYS A 26 -6.97 5.50 -4.07
N HIS A 27 -7.30 4.37 -3.46
CA HIS A 27 -8.54 4.20 -2.72
C HIS A 27 -8.50 4.91 -1.36
N ILE A 28 -7.33 4.87 -0.69
CA ILE A 28 -7.18 5.49 0.62
C ILE A 28 -7.33 7.01 0.54
N GLY A 29 -6.84 7.64 -0.54
CA GLY A 29 -6.98 9.08 -0.76
C GLY A 29 -8.44 9.53 -0.86
N ASP A 30 -9.26 8.79 -1.60
CA ASP A 30 -10.69 9.07 -1.74
C ASP A 30 -11.45 8.90 -0.42
N ILE A 31 -11.11 7.88 0.37
CA ILE A 31 -11.68 7.65 1.71
C ILE A 31 -11.31 8.81 2.65
N LEU A 32 -10.02 9.16 2.73
CA LEU A 32 -9.56 10.24 3.61
C LEU A 32 -10.25 11.56 3.26
N LYS A 33 -10.39 11.87 1.97
CA LYS A 33 -11.12 13.06 1.51
C LYS A 33 -12.59 13.04 1.91
N LYS A 34 -13.28 11.89 1.77
CA LYS A 34 -14.70 11.74 2.15
C LYS A 34 -14.95 12.04 3.63
N PHE A 35 -14.00 11.73 4.49
CA PHE A 35 -14.12 11.92 5.94
C PHE A 35 -13.38 13.17 6.47
N GLY A 36 -12.83 14.02 5.59
CA GLY A 36 -12.16 15.26 5.98
C GLY A 36 -10.74 15.09 6.54
N PHE A 37 -10.07 13.97 6.25
CA PHE A 37 -8.71 13.64 6.70
C PHE A 37 -7.62 14.05 5.68
N SER A 38 -7.91 14.99 4.78
CA SER A 38 -6.97 15.41 3.73
C SER A 38 -5.68 16.02 4.26
N ASP A 39 -5.74 16.68 5.42
CA ASP A 39 -4.61 17.39 6.04
C ASP A 39 -4.02 16.64 7.26
N VAL A 40 -4.48 15.40 7.51
CA VAL A 40 -4.02 14.62 8.65
C VAL A 40 -2.67 13.96 8.33
N ARG A 41 -1.71 14.14 9.24
CA ARG A 41 -0.37 13.58 9.09
C ARG A 41 -0.43 12.06 9.16
N SER A 42 0.21 11.39 8.18
CA SER A 42 0.37 9.94 8.23
C SER A 42 1.20 9.53 9.45
N SER A 43 0.78 8.45 10.10
CA SER A 43 1.51 7.82 11.20
C SER A 43 1.89 6.41 10.76
N ASN A 44 3.11 6.00 11.07
CA ASN A 44 3.54 4.64 10.83
C ASN A 44 2.85 3.72 11.84
N THR A 45 1.89 2.93 11.40
CA THR A 45 1.41 1.79 12.19
C THR A 45 2.48 0.71 12.12
N PRO A 46 2.94 0.17 13.26
CA PRO A 46 3.81 -1.00 13.25
C PRO A 46 3.05 -2.13 12.54
N MET A 47 3.50 -2.52 11.35
CA MET A 47 3.14 -3.81 10.81
C MET A 47 3.93 -4.85 11.58
N ASP A 48 3.26 -5.92 12.00
CA ASP A 48 3.90 -7.03 12.68
C ASP A 48 5.08 -7.50 11.81
N LYS A 49 6.28 -7.36 12.35
CA LYS A 49 7.45 -7.96 11.72
C LYS A 49 7.41 -9.40 12.17
N GLU A 50 7.18 -10.31 11.23
CA GLU A 50 7.37 -11.73 11.50
C GLU A 50 8.71 -11.88 12.22
N ASN A 51 8.64 -12.38 13.46
CA ASN A 51 9.80 -12.63 14.32
C ASN A 51 10.72 -13.64 13.59
N PRO A 52 12.05 -13.60 13.80
CA PRO A 52 13.06 -14.16 12.90
C PRO A 52 12.95 -15.68 12.66
#